data_AF-A0A4R0KRY5-F1
#
_entry.id   AF-A0A4R0KRY5-F1
#
_cell.length_a   1.000
_cell.length_b   1.000
_cell.length_c   1.000
_cell.angle_alpha   90.00
_cell.angle_beta   90.00
_cell.angle_gamma   90.00
#
_symmetry.space_group_name_H-M   'P 1'
#
loop_
_entity.id
_entity.type
_entity.pdbx_description
1 polymer ?
#
loop_
_entity_poly.entity_id
_entity_poly.type
_entity_poly.pdbx_seq_one_letter_code
_entity_poly.pdbx_strand_id
1 'polypeptide(L)'
;MSKYLLDKFLFTIDRDPELVERYREDAAGTVSWWEAEVANRILNCTTGERSTWQQFTDEERTALREHNHVALFELGAHPFLTLTLFIAMFERDHGPLEYQKAYGKAMEHLTLPYPDIAT
;
A
#
# COMPACT_ATOMS: atom_id res chain seq x y z
N MET A 1 -6.61 4.39 -13.54
CA MET A 1 -6.00 4.14 -12.22
C MET A 1 -4.86 3.16 -12.38
N SER A 2 -3.69 3.48 -11.84
CA SER A 2 -2.51 2.62 -11.97
C SER A 2 -2.39 1.80 -10.68
N LYS A 3 -3.05 0.63 -10.65
CA LYS A 3 -2.83 -0.40 -9.61
C LYS A 3 -1.33 -0.62 -9.37
N TYR A 4 -0.55 -0.51 -10.44
CA TYR A 4 0.90 -0.54 -10.43
C TYR A 4 1.53 0.50 -9.48
N LEU A 5 1.11 1.78 -9.50
CA LEU A 5 1.72 2.80 -8.65
C LEU A 5 1.40 2.55 -7.17
N LEU A 6 0.15 2.16 -6.88
CA LEU A 6 -0.31 1.82 -5.53
C LEU A 6 0.49 0.63 -4.97
N ASP A 7 0.60 -0.44 -5.75
CA ASP A 7 1.37 -1.63 -5.37
C ASP A 7 2.87 -1.32 -5.24
N LYS A 8 3.41 -0.41 -6.06
CA LYS A 8 4.80 0.04 -5.92
C LYS A 8 5.04 0.78 -4.62
N PHE A 9 4.14 1.67 -4.20
CA PHE A 9 4.24 2.32 -2.90
C PHE A 9 4.23 1.27 -1.78
N LEU A 10 3.21 0.42 -1.74
CA LEU A 10 3.06 -0.60 -0.70
C LEU A 10 4.29 -1.51 -0.63
N PHE A 11 4.77 -1.97 -1.79
CA PHE A 11 5.98 -2.77 -1.88
C PHE A 11 7.22 -2.00 -1.39
N THR A 12 7.41 -0.75 -1.79
CA THR A 12 8.58 0.04 -1.37
C THR A 12 8.61 0.24 0.14
N ILE A 13 7.48 0.58 0.76
CA ILE A 13 7.41 0.78 2.20
C ILE A 13 7.65 -0.54 2.94
N ASP A 14 7.01 -1.64 2.52
CA ASP A 14 7.08 -2.96 3.18
C ASP A 14 8.46 -3.65 3.07
N ARG A 15 9.42 -3.09 2.33
CA ARG A 15 10.77 -3.67 2.20
C ARG A 15 11.83 -3.00 3.06
N ASP A 16 11.49 -1.91 3.74
CA ASP A 16 12.44 -1.13 4.53
C ASP A 16 11.81 -0.80 5.91
N PRO A 17 12.33 -1.37 7.01
CA PRO A 17 11.82 -1.10 8.35
C PRO A 17 11.77 0.39 8.70
N GLU A 18 12.71 1.21 8.22
CA GLU A 18 12.70 2.64 8.48
C GLU A 18 11.52 3.33 7.77
N LEU A 19 11.19 2.88 6.56
CA LEU A 19 10.02 3.38 5.84
C LEU A 19 8.71 2.89 6.47
N VAL A 20 8.67 1.66 7.00
CA VAL A 20 7.51 1.14 7.75
C VAL A 20 7.23 2.03 8.96
N GLU A 21 8.24 2.30 9.78
CA GLU A 21 8.08 3.17 10.96
C GLU A 21 7.68 4.59 10.56
N ARG A 22 8.35 5.16 9.55
CA ARG A 22 8.01 6.49 9.02
C ARG A 22 6.56 6.56 8.52
N TYR A 23 6.08 5.53 7.83
CA TYR A 23 4.71 5.49 7.31
C TYR A 23 3.67 5.30 8.41
N ARG A 24 4.00 4.55 9.46
CA ARG A 24 3.16 4.40 10.66
C ARG A 24 3.03 5.72 11.43
N GLU A 25 4.13 6.45 11.59
CA GLU A 25 4.18 7.70 12.35
C GLU A 25 3.60 8.90 11.59
N ASP A 26 3.87 9.02 10.29
CA ASP A 26 3.41 10.11 9.43
C ASP A 26 3.02 9.60 8.05
N ALA A 27 1.81 9.03 7.96
CA ALA A 27 1.26 8.51 6.72
C ALA A 27 1.15 9.60 5.64
N ALA A 28 0.66 10.79 6.01
CA ALA A 28 0.43 11.88 5.08
C ALA A 28 1.71 12.46 4.50
N GLY A 29 2.72 12.71 5.34
CA GLY A 29 4.02 13.15 4.90
C GLY A 29 4.75 12.07 4.11
N THR A 30 4.64 10.80 4.50
CA THR A 30 5.27 9.69 3.77
C THR A 30 4.70 9.50 2.38
N VAL A 31 3.37 9.50 2.22
CA VAL A 31 2.71 9.39 0.91
C VAL A 31 3.10 10.57 0.01
N SER A 32 3.05 11.79 0.55
CA SER A 32 3.36 13.00 -0.22
C SER A 32 4.84 13.05 -0.64
N TRP A 33 5.75 12.68 0.27
CA TRP A 33 7.19 12.57 -0.04
C TRP A 33 7.47 11.48 -1.06
N TRP A 34 6.88 10.29 -0.89
CA TRP A 34 7.13 9.18 -1.80
C TRP A 34 6.61 9.49 -3.20
N GLU A 35 5.43 10.09 -3.32
CA GLU A 35 4.86 10.51 -4.60
C GLU A 35 5.74 11.56 -5.30
N ALA A 36 6.23 12.56 -4.57
CA ALA A 36 7.06 13.63 -5.14
C ALA A 36 8.48 13.16 -5.50
N GLU A 37 9.06 12.29 -4.66
CA GLU A 37 10.49 12.02 -4.69
C GLU A 37 10.85 10.61 -5.16
N VAL A 38 9.95 9.64 -5.08
CA VAL A 38 10.24 8.22 -5.33
C VAL A 38 9.42 7.65 -6.49
N ALA A 39 8.11 7.92 -6.56
CA ALA A 39 7.16 7.36 -7.53
C ALA A 39 7.62 7.44 -8.99
N ASN A 40 8.24 8.56 -9.35
CA ASN A 40 8.66 8.87 -10.70
C ASN A 40 10.17 8.71 -10.93
N ARG A 41 10.88 8.15 -9.94
CA ARG A 41 12.20 7.58 -10.22
C ARG A 41 11.96 6.30 -10.99
N ILE A 42 12.17 6.37 -12.30
CA ILE A 42 12.20 5.17 -13.12
C ILE A 42 13.32 4.29 -12.55
N LEU A 43 13.00 3.06 -12.17
CA LEU A 43 14.01 2.05 -11.87
C LEU A 43 14.95 1.99 -13.10
N ASN A 44 16.18 2.51 -12.94
CA ASN A 44 17.23 2.69 -13.95
C ASN A 44 17.23 3.95 -14.87
N CYS A 45 16.53 5.06 -14.57
CA CYS A 45 16.84 6.35 -15.26
C CYS A 45 17.72 7.29 -14.44
N THR A 46 18.30 8.28 -15.12
CA THR A 46 19.10 9.34 -14.51
C THR A 46 18.26 10.12 -13.49
N THR A 47 18.84 10.43 -12.33
CA THR A 47 18.15 11.07 -11.19
C THR A 47 17.51 12.43 -11.49
N GLY A 48 17.83 13.04 -12.65
CA GLY A 48 17.25 14.30 -13.12
C GLY A 48 15.97 14.16 -13.96
N GLU A 49 15.62 12.95 -14.43
CA GLU A 49 14.43 12.73 -15.24
C GLU A 49 13.27 12.26 -14.34
N ARG A 50 12.27 13.13 -14.14
CA ARG A 50 11.03 12.81 -13.44
C ARG A 50 9.87 12.81 -14.44
N SER A 51 9.16 11.70 -14.55
CA SER A 51 7.87 11.68 -15.25
C SER A 51 6.80 12.40 -14.41
N THR A 52 5.84 13.06 -15.04
CA THR A 52 4.59 13.49 -14.38
C THR A 52 3.46 12.50 -14.62
N TRP A 53 3.75 11.38 -15.28
CA TRP A 53 2.75 10.50 -15.87
C TRP A 53 2.10 9.58 -14.83
N GLN A 54 2.77 9.34 -13.70
CA GLN A 54 2.23 8.54 -12.59
C GLN A 54 2.05 9.41 -11.34
N GLN A 55 0.79 9.56 -10.94
CA GLN A 55 0.34 10.23 -9.73
C GLN A 55 -0.80 9.42 -9.13
N PHE A 56 -0.96 9.47 -7.82
CA PHE A 56 -2.14 8.94 -7.16
C PHE A 56 -3.35 9.82 -7.50
N THR A 57 -4.48 9.15 -7.69
CA THR A 57 -5.79 9.78 -7.56
C THR A 57 -6.01 10.28 -6.13
N ASP A 58 -6.98 11.15 -5.93
CA ASP A 58 -7.31 11.66 -4.60
C ASP A 58 -7.86 10.54 -3.70
N GLU A 59 -8.58 9.58 -4.28
CA GLU A 59 -9.10 8.40 -3.60
C GLU A 59 -7.96 7.47 -3.13
N GLU A 60 -7.01 7.14 -4.01
CA GLU A 60 -5.83 6.34 -3.66
C GLU A 60 -4.99 7.03 -2.57
N ARG A 61 -4.79 8.35 -2.71
CA ARG A 61 -4.02 9.13 -1.74
C ARG A 61 -4.71 9.15 -0.38
N THR A 62 -6.03 9.29 -0.35
CA THR A 62 -6.81 9.24 0.90
C THR A 62 -6.72 7.87 1.55
N ALA A 63 -6.94 6.80 0.78
CA ALA A 63 -6.87 5.43 1.29
C ALA A 63 -5.49 5.09 1.90
N LEU A 64 -4.40 5.56 1.28
CA LEU A 64 -3.05 5.41 1.84
C LEU A 64 -2.89 6.22 3.14
N ARG A 65 -3.25 7.51 3.13
CA ARG A 65 -3.07 8.41 4.29
C ARG A 65 -3.83 7.97 5.52
N GLU A 66 -5.00 7.38 5.34
CA GLU A 66 -5.86 6.90 6.42
C GLU A 66 -5.59 5.46 6.82
N HIS A 67 -4.60 4.80 6.19
CA HIS A 67 -4.34 3.37 6.35
C HIS A 67 -5.63 2.54 6.14
N ASN A 68 -6.45 2.92 5.16
CA ASN A 68 -7.72 2.27 4.90
C ASN A 68 -7.52 1.03 4.03
N HIS A 69 -7.11 -0.08 4.64
CA HIS A 69 -6.81 -1.33 3.92
C HIS A 69 -7.99 -1.91 3.13
N VAL A 70 -9.23 -1.66 3.58
CA VAL A 70 -10.44 -2.07 2.84
C VAL A 70 -10.55 -1.27 1.55
N ALA A 71 -10.46 0.06 1.62
CA ALA A 71 -10.50 0.92 0.44
C ALA A 71 -9.31 0.64 -0.50
N LEU A 72 -8.11 0.41 0.03
CA LEU A 72 -6.94 0.03 -0.77
C LEU A 72 -7.21 -1.25 -1.58
N PHE A 73 -7.84 -2.25 -0.98
CA PHE A 73 -8.19 -3.48 -1.67
C PHE A 73 -9.29 -3.27 -2.72
N GLU A 74 -10.32 -2.48 -2.41
CA GLU A 74 -11.39 -2.13 -3.36
C GLU A 74 -10.85 -1.33 -4.56
N LEU A 75 -9.81 -0.52 -4.36
CA LEU A 75 -9.06 0.17 -5.42
C LEU A 75 -8.14 -0.79 -6.21
N GLY A 76 -8.02 -2.04 -5.77
CA GLY A 76 -7.30 -3.10 -6.46
C GLY A 76 -5.84 -3.25 -6.05
N ALA A 77 -5.45 -2.76 -4.86
CA ALA A 77 -4.15 -3.06 -4.27
C ALA A 77 -3.97 -4.56 -4.08
N HIS A 78 -2.73 -5.02 -4.20
CA HIS A 78 -2.40 -6.43 -4.03
C HIS A 78 -2.64 -6.89 -2.58
N PRO A 79 -3.49 -7.91 -2.34
CA PRO A 79 -3.89 -8.36 -1.00
C PRO A 79 -2.74 -8.67 -0.05
N PHE A 80 -1.70 -9.29 -0.60
CA PHE A 80 -0.52 -9.68 0.18
C PHE A 80 0.29 -8.47 0.65
N LEU A 81 0.45 -7.43 -0.20
CA LEU A 81 1.24 -6.25 0.14
C LEU A 81 0.56 -5.43 1.23
N THR A 82 -0.77 -5.31 1.16
CA THR A 82 -1.54 -4.66 2.22
C THR A 82 -1.49 -5.48 3.50
N LEU A 83 -1.62 -6.81 3.45
CA LEU A 83 -1.59 -7.63 4.66
C LEU A 83 -0.23 -7.56 5.39
N THR A 84 0.88 -7.78 4.68
CA THR A 84 2.21 -7.84 5.31
C THR A 84 2.62 -6.50 5.91
N LEU A 85 2.42 -5.41 5.17
CA LEU A 85 2.75 -4.07 5.63
C LEU A 85 1.95 -3.69 6.89
N PHE A 86 0.66 -4.00 6.90
CA PHE A 86 -0.20 -3.63 8.03
C PHE A 86 0.06 -4.48 9.28
N ILE A 87 0.40 -5.77 9.12
CA ILE A 87 0.93 -6.58 10.22
C ILE A 87 2.19 -5.93 10.78
N ALA A 88 3.15 -5.57 9.92
CA ALA A 88 4.41 -4.97 10.34
C ALA A 88 4.21 -3.65 11.11
N MET A 89 3.24 -2.83 10.70
CA MET A 89 2.93 -1.56 11.38
C MET A 89 2.21 -1.74 12.72
N PHE A 90 1.23 -2.65 12.78
CA PHE A 90 0.22 -2.60 13.84
C PHE A 90 0.15 -3.84 14.72
N GLU A 91 0.58 -5.03 14.28
CA GLU A 91 0.41 -6.27 15.06
C GLU A 91 0.97 -6.15 16.49
N ARG A 92 2.10 -5.46 16.65
CA ARG A 92 2.76 -5.26 17.95
C ARG A 92 1.92 -4.53 19.00
N ASP A 93 0.86 -3.85 18.59
CA ASP A 93 -0.07 -3.14 19.48
C ASP A 93 -1.26 -4.01 19.92
N HIS A 94 -1.30 -5.27 19.48
CA HIS A 94 -2.43 -6.18 19.65
C HIS A 94 -2.00 -7.52 20.28
N GLY A 95 -2.98 -8.25 20.84
CA GLY A 95 -2.76 -9.61 21.31
C GLY A 95 -2.56 -10.63 20.17
N PRO A 96 -2.17 -11.89 20.48
CA PRO A 96 -1.86 -12.89 19.47
C PRO A 96 -2.97 -13.07 18.44
N LEU A 97 -2.64 -12.81 17.17
CA LEU A 97 -3.54 -12.87 16.01
C LEU A 97 -4.78 -11.97 16.05
N GLU A 98 -4.90 -11.05 17.01
CA GLU A 98 -6.06 -10.16 17.12
C GLU A 98 -6.15 -9.24 15.89
N TYR A 99 -5.01 -8.69 15.46
CA TYR A 99 -4.95 -7.80 14.30
C TYR A 99 -5.39 -8.50 13.01
N GLN A 100 -4.84 -9.67 12.73
CA GLN A 100 -5.12 -10.42 11.49
C GLN A 100 -6.58 -10.88 11.44
N LYS A 101 -7.15 -11.29 12.59
CA LYS A 101 -8.57 -11.64 12.67
C LYS A 101 -9.47 -10.44 12.38
N ALA A 102 -9.16 -9.27 12.94
CA ALA A 102 -9.90 -8.04 12.69
C ALA A 102 -9.75 -7.59 11.22
N TYR A 103 -8.55 -7.66 10.66
CA TYR A 103 -8.26 -7.36 9.26
C TYR A 103 -9.09 -8.25 8.32
N GLY A 104 -9.06 -9.57 8.55
CA GLY A 104 -9.88 -10.51 7.78
C GLY A 104 -11.37 -10.23 7.92
N LYS A 105 -11.84 -9.91 9.14
CA LYS A 105 -13.24 -9.58 9.42
C LYS A 105 -13.72 -8.34 8.64
N ALA A 106 -12.89 -7.31 8.56
CA ALA A 106 -13.20 -6.07 7.83
C ALA A 106 -13.36 -6.27 6.32
N MET A 107 -12.82 -7.37 5.79
CA MET A 107 -12.76 -7.68 4.37
C MET A 107 -13.73 -8.80 3.95
N GLU A 108 -14.53 -9.34 4.88
CA GLU A 108 -15.43 -10.49 4.63
C GLU A 108 -16.47 -10.25 3.53
N HIS A 109 -16.85 -8.99 3.26
CA HIS A 109 -17.80 -8.66 2.20
C HIS A 109 -17.19 -8.71 0.79
N LEU A 110 -15.87 -8.77 0.69
CA LEU A 110 -15.16 -8.76 -0.58
C LEU A 110 -15.08 -10.18 -1.15
N THR A 111 -15.59 -10.35 -2.36
CA THR A 111 -15.54 -11.62 -3.09
C THR A 111 -14.62 -11.48 -4.30
N LEU A 112 -13.55 -12.27 -4.34
CA LEU A 112 -12.70 -12.39 -5.51
C LEU A 112 -13.13 -13.61 -6.35
N PRO A 113 -13.08 -13.53 -7.69
CA PRO A 113 -13.28 -14.69 -8.53
C PRO A 113 -12.21 -15.74 -8.21
N TYR A 114 -12.61 -17.01 -8.11
CA TYR A 114 -11.65 -18.10 -8.00
C TYR A 114 -10.76 -18.09 -9.25
N PRO A 115 -9.43 -18.16 -9.11
CA PRO A 115 -8.54 -18.21 -10.27
C PRO A 115 -8.88 -19.40 -11.15
N ASP A 116 -9.21 -19.14 -12.41
CA ASP A 116 -9.32 -20.20 -13.40
C ASP A 116 -7.92 -20.61 -13.83
N ILE A 117 -7.59 -21.88 -13.61
CA ILE A 117 -6.28 -22.48 -13.93
C ILE A 117 -6.36 -23.39 -15.17
N ALA A 118 -7.48 -23.35 -15.91
CA ALA A 118 -7.73 -24.24 -17.05
C ALA A 118 -7.03 -23.83 -18.37
N THR A 119 -6.09 -22.87 -18.34
CA THR A 119 -5.33 -22.42 -19.52
C THR A 119 -3.90 -22.91 -19.54
#